data_AF-A0A846YN43-F1
#
_entry.id   AF-A0A846YN43-F1
#
_cell.length_a   1.000
_cell.length_b   1.000
_cell.length_c   1.000
_cell.angle_alpha   90.00
_cell.angle_beta   90.00
_cell.angle_gamma   90.00
#
_symmetry.space_group_name_H-M   'P 1'
#
loop_
_entity.id
_entity.type
_entity.pdbx_description
1 polymer ?
#
loop_
_entity_poly.entity_id
_entity_poly.type
_entity_poly.pdbx_seq_one_letter_code
_entity_poly.pdbx_strand_id
1 'polypeptide(L)'
;MTTVRTRKKFDTRELRADLRTARLDATIALLVTLAVFGWLYYRVATGTSPTIVVMPDLADPGQYWMYWMCQAFGWTGLLWAWITVVLGLLRSSRSPRWMPVPQHTIEKWHRATSLTTIGLMFVHAAWLFAEFVRDYSATAGTPESVWRAFVDTFVPSAYPSGTGKVAIFIGLLALYLAIPLGLAFYSRRWLRPAVWRALHASIIVVYALSVWHTLLYGTNVWYEGSFRTLVWSMQLPIAALVLYRLANLPLSRQRTRATVAFRLVAGLFVLGFIAVICAAVISGHDGGRTAGVSGLGLNVTKANVWWGLVAFLVAVALSVGRVRRLRRTAATGLVDP
;
A
#
# COMPACT_ATOMS: atom_id res chain seq x y z
N MET A 1 -40.49 25.43 -7.93
CA MET A 1 -40.20 24.05 -7.50
C MET A 1 -38.71 23.75 -7.65
N THR A 2 -37.93 23.90 -6.59
CA THR A 2 -36.53 23.45 -6.56
C THR A 2 -36.50 21.94 -6.46
N THR A 3 -36.12 21.27 -7.54
CA THR A 3 -35.89 19.82 -7.54
C THR A 3 -34.79 19.51 -6.52
N VAL A 4 -35.17 18.84 -5.42
CA VAL A 4 -34.23 18.27 -4.46
C VAL A 4 -33.47 17.18 -5.18
N ARG A 5 -32.34 17.56 -5.78
CA ARG A 5 -31.47 16.64 -6.52
C ARG A 5 -30.91 15.63 -5.53
N THR A 6 -31.50 14.45 -5.50
CA THR A 6 -31.04 13.33 -4.66
C THR A 6 -29.59 13.07 -4.99
N ARG A 7 -28.70 13.33 -4.01
CA ARG A 7 -27.27 13.07 -4.19
C ARG A 7 -27.08 11.57 -4.31
N LYS A 8 -26.75 11.08 -5.51
CA LYS A 8 -26.36 9.67 -5.70
C LYS A 8 -25.20 9.34 -4.75
N LYS A 9 -25.33 8.22 -4.03
CA LYS A 9 -24.34 7.77 -3.04
C LYS A 9 -23.00 7.39 -3.68
N PHE A 10 -23.01 6.91 -4.93
CA PHE A 10 -21.84 6.44 -5.67
C PHE A 10 -21.88 6.87 -7.14
N ASP A 11 -20.80 7.43 -7.68
CA ASP A 11 -20.69 7.87 -9.08
C ASP A 11 -20.16 6.73 -9.98
N THR A 12 -21.06 5.85 -10.40
CA THR A 12 -20.74 4.72 -11.29
C THR A 12 -20.29 5.15 -12.69
N ARG A 13 -20.71 6.33 -13.16
CA ARG A 13 -20.32 6.86 -14.48
C ARG A 13 -18.85 7.26 -14.47
N GLU A 14 -18.42 7.94 -13.41
CA GLU A 14 -17.01 8.30 -13.22
C GLU A 14 -16.13 7.06 -13.04
N LEU A 15 -16.56 6.07 -12.25
CA LEU A 15 -15.86 4.78 -12.12
C LEU A 15 -15.67 4.11 -13.49
N ARG A 16 -16.72 4.04 -14.31
CA ARG A 16 -16.63 3.42 -15.64
C ARG A 16 -15.66 4.18 -16.56
N ALA A 17 -15.61 5.51 -16.48
CA ALA A 17 -14.67 6.31 -17.25
C ALA A 17 -13.21 6.11 -16.80
N ASP A 18 -12.97 6.07 -15.50
CA ASP A 18 -11.65 5.79 -14.95
C ASP A 18 -11.22 4.34 -15.26
N LEU A 19 -12.10 3.35 -15.18
CA LEU A 19 -11.81 1.96 -15.58
C LEU A 19 -11.42 1.83 -17.05
N ARG A 20 -12.04 2.59 -17.96
CA ARG A 20 -11.62 2.62 -19.37
C ARG A 20 -10.21 3.19 -19.53
N THR A 21 -9.88 4.22 -18.75
CA THR A 21 -8.52 4.80 -18.74
C THR A 21 -7.52 3.82 -18.13
N ALA A 22 -7.91 3.11 -17.07
CA ALA A 22 -7.09 2.12 -16.39
C ALA A 22 -6.76 0.90 -17.27
N ARG A 23 -7.45 0.68 -18.40
CA ARG A 23 -7.11 -0.42 -19.31
C ARG A 23 -5.67 -0.34 -19.80
N LEU A 24 -5.24 0.83 -20.29
CA LEU A 24 -3.87 1.00 -20.77
C LEU A 24 -2.86 0.83 -19.63
N ASP A 25 -3.14 1.45 -18.48
CA ASP A 25 -2.29 1.35 -17.28
C ASP A 25 -2.18 -0.12 -16.80
N ALA A 26 -3.29 -0.85 -16.78
CA ALA A 26 -3.33 -2.27 -16.43
C ALA A 26 -2.65 -3.16 -17.48
N THR A 27 -2.76 -2.85 -18.78
CA THR A 27 -2.01 -3.58 -19.82
C THR A 27 -0.51 -3.42 -19.60
N ILE A 28 -0.02 -2.20 -19.34
CA ILE A 28 1.38 -1.96 -19.02
C ILE A 28 1.77 -2.71 -17.74
N ALA A 29 0.92 -2.68 -16.71
CA ALA A 29 1.15 -3.44 -15.49
C ALA A 29 1.30 -4.94 -15.75
N LEU A 30 0.42 -5.53 -16.56
CA LEU A 30 0.49 -6.95 -16.90
C LEU A 30 1.76 -7.29 -17.69
N LEU A 31 2.20 -6.44 -18.61
CA LEU A 31 3.47 -6.65 -19.32
C LEU A 31 4.66 -6.63 -18.35
N VAL A 32 4.67 -5.69 -17.40
CA VAL A 32 5.70 -5.65 -16.35
C VAL A 32 5.60 -6.89 -15.46
N THR A 33 4.40 -7.32 -15.07
CA THR A 33 4.19 -8.55 -14.30
C THR A 33 4.75 -9.77 -15.03
N LEU A 34 4.48 -9.91 -16.34
CA LEU A 34 5.00 -11.02 -17.14
C LEU A 34 6.53 -10.98 -17.25
N ALA A 35 7.13 -9.79 -17.40
CA ALA A 35 8.58 -9.64 -17.39
C ALA A 35 9.20 -10.02 -16.02
N VAL A 36 8.58 -9.58 -14.92
CA VAL A 36 9.02 -9.96 -13.57
C VAL A 36 8.84 -11.47 -13.34
N PHE A 37 7.73 -12.06 -13.80
CA PHE A 37 7.50 -13.50 -13.73
C PHE A 37 8.59 -14.28 -14.48
N GLY A 38 8.87 -13.92 -15.73
CA GLY A 38 9.92 -14.57 -16.53
C GLY A 38 11.30 -14.46 -15.87
N TRP A 39 11.62 -13.29 -15.30
CA TRP A 39 12.86 -13.10 -14.54
C TRP A 39 12.92 -13.98 -13.29
N LEU A 40 11.87 -14.02 -12.48
CA LEU A 40 11.80 -14.88 -11.28
C LEU A 40 11.92 -16.37 -11.65
N TYR A 41 11.17 -16.80 -12.66
CA TYR A 41 11.19 -18.17 -13.16
C TYR A 41 12.60 -18.58 -13.60
N TYR A 42 13.26 -17.75 -14.40
CA TYR A 42 14.64 -18.00 -14.84
C TYR A 42 15.62 -18.12 -13.67
N ARG A 43 15.52 -17.25 -12.66
CA ARG A 43 16.40 -17.33 -11.49
C ARG A 43 16.20 -18.58 -10.66
N VAL A 44 14.96 -19.06 -10.54
CA VAL A 44 14.66 -20.31 -9.85
C VAL A 44 15.18 -21.49 -10.66
N ALA A 45 14.92 -21.53 -11.97
CA ALA A 45 15.41 -22.58 -12.87
C ALA A 45 16.94 -22.70 -12.90
N THR A 46 17.66 -21.59 -12.70
CA THR A 46 19.14 -21.55 -12.65
C THR A 46 19.70 -21.68 -11.24
N GLY A 47 18.87 -21.87 -10.21
CA GLY A 47 19.32 -22.00 -8.83
C GLY A 47 19.87 -20.71 -8.20
N THR A 48 19.66 -19.55 -8.83
CA THR A 48 20.23 -18.26 -8.39
C THR A 48 19.26 -17.43 -7.54
N SER A 49 18.03 -17.90 -7.33
CA SER A 49 17.03 -17.20 -6.55
C SER A 49 17.30 -17.29 -5.04
N PRO A 50 17.36 -16.19 -4.28
CA PRO A 50 17.41 -16.23 -2.83
C PRO A 50 16.19 -16.91 -2.20
N THR A 51 15.05 -16.96 -2.92
CA THR A 51 13.84 -17.60 -2.42
C THR A 51 14.05 -19.08 -2.16
N ILE A 52 14.75 -19.81 -3.04
CA ILE A 52 14.95 -21.25 -2.89
C ILE A 52 15.97 -21.59 -1.78
N VAL A 53 16.72 -20.60 -1.30
CA VAL A 53 17.56 -20.75 -0.10
C VAL A 53 16.68 -20.72 1.16
N VAL A 54 15.63 -19.88 1.17
CA VAL A 54 14.72 -19.72 2.30
C VAL A 54 13.61 -20.78 2.29
N MET A 55 13.14 -21.15 1.10
CA MET A 55 12.05 -22.09 0.84
C MET A 55 12.50 -23.09 -0.24
N PRO A 56 13.34 -24.08 0.13
CA PRO A 56 13.92 -25.03 -0.83
C PRO A 56 12.88 -25.92 -1.51
N ASP A 57 11.73 -26.13 -0.88
CA ASP A 57 10.58 -26.83 -1.43
C ASP A 57 10.05 -26.18 -2.71
N LEU A 58 10.26 -24.87 -2.89
CA LEU A 58 9.84 -24.12 -4.08
C LEU A 58 10.85 -24.22 -5.25
N ALA A 59 11.87 -25.08 -5.17
CA ALA A 59 12.94 -25.13 -6.18
C ALA A 59 12.48 -25.55 -7.58
N ASP A 60 11.31 -26.19 -7.72
CA ASP A 60 10.73 -26.51 -9.03
C ASP A 60 9.85 -25.34 -9.54
N PRO A 61 10.33 -24.56 -10.54
CA PRO A 61 9.56 -23.43 -11.04
C PRO A 61 8.33 -23.85 -11.86
N GLY A 62 8.34 -25.07 -12.42
CA GLY A 62 7.22 -25.63 -13.18
C GLY A 62 6.09 -26.10 -12.27
N GLN A 63 6.41 -26.74 -11.15
CA GLN A 63 5.41 -27.15 -10.15
C GLN A 63 4.81 -25.93 -9.43
N TYR A 64 5.64 -24.96 -9.03
CA TYR A 64 5.25 -23.82 -8.21
C TYR A 64 5.04 -22.52 -9.01
N TRP A 65 4.70 -22.63 -10.30
CA TRP A 65 4.53 -21.46 -11.19
C TRP A 65 3.47 -20.47 -10.69
N MET A 66 2.41 -20.93 -10.02
CA MET A 66 1.37 -20.05 -9.46
C MET A 66 1.91 -19.20 -8.31
N TYR A 67 2.81 -19.76 -7.49
CA TYR A 67 3.55 -19.00 -6.47
C TYR A 67 4.42 -17.91 -7.11
N TRP A 68 5.13 -18.22 -8.20
CA TRP A 68 5.96 -17.23 -8.90
C TRP A 68 5.12 -16.14 -9.57
N MET A 69 3.94 -16.49 -10.07
CA MET A 69 2.97 -15.53 -10.57
C MET A 69 2.46 -14.62 -9.45
N CYS A 70 2.11 -15.19 -8.29
CA CYS A 70 1.79 -14.44 -7.07
C CYS A 70 2.90 -13.43 -6.73
N GLN A 71 4.15 -13.86 -6.69
CA GLN A 71 5.29 -12.97 -6.43
C GLN A 71 5.40 -11.85 -7.47
N ALA A 72 5.25 -12.15 -8.76
CA ALA A 72 5.31 -11.16 -9.82
C ALA A 72 4.22 -10.08 -9.70
N PHE A 73 2.98 -10.49 -9.36
CA PHE A 73 1.91 -9.55 -9.04
C PHE A 73 2.18 -8.75 -7.77
N GLY A 74 2.84 -9.34 -6.77
CA GLY A 74 3.26 -8.65 -5.54
C GLY A 74 4.26 -7.52 -5.83
N TRP A 75 5.33 -7.80 -6.59
CA TRP A 75 6.33 -6.80 -6.97
C TRP A 75 5.75 -5.69 -7.84
N THR A 76 4.96 -6.07 -8.85
CA THR A 76 4.31 -5.10 -9.73
C THR A 76 3.28 -4.26 -8.96
N GLY A 77 2.51 -4.88 -8.07
CA GLY A 77 1.57 -4.21 -7.19
C GLY A 77 2.26 -3.18 -6.28
N LEU A 78 3.41 -3.52 -5.69
CA LEU A 78 4.20 -2.59 -4.87
C LEU A 78 4.73 -1.41 -5.70
N LEU A 79 5.24 -1.67 -6.90
CA LEU A 79 5.70 -0.62 -7.82
C LEU A 79 4.55 0.32 -8.19
N TRP A 80 3.39 -0.21 -8.57
CA TRP A 80 2.20 0.58 -8.88
C TRP A 80 1.69 1.37 -7.66
N ALA A 81 1.76 0.78 -6.47
CA ALA A 81 1.44 1.46 -5.22
C ALA A 81 2.39 2.65 -4.96
N TRP A 82 3.68 2.48 -5.22
CA TRP A 82 4.67 3.56 -5.15
C TRP A 82 4.35 4.67 -6.16
N ILE A 83 4.12 4.32 -7.43
CA ILE A 83 3.78 5.28 -8.50
C ILE A 83 2.54 6.08 -8.10
N THR A 84 1.46 5.42 -7.68
CA THR A 84 0.21 6.13 -7.35
C THR A 84 0.36 7.05 -6.13
N VAL A 85 1.17 6.68 -5.13
CA VAL A 85 1.48 7.57 -3.99
C VAL A 85 2.25 8.80 -4.44
N VAL A 86 3.27 8.63 -5.30
CA VAL A 86 4.02 9.74 -5.89
C VAL A 86 3.08 10.67 -6.66
N LEU A 87 2.23 10.13 -7.54
CA LEU A 87 1.23 10.91 -8.29
C LEU A 87 0.26 11.65 -7.34
N GLY A 88 -0.19 11.01 -6.26
CA GLY A 88 -1.07 11.63 -5.27
C GLY A 88 -0.41 12.77 -4.49
N LEU A 89 0.88 12.63 -4.15
CA LEU A 89 1.67 13.66 -3.48
C LEU A 89 1.96 14.84 -4.43
N LEU A 90 2.31 14.57 -5.69
CA LEU A 90 2.48 15.60 -6.72
C LEU A 90 1.19 16.37 -6.97
N ARG A 91 0.05 15.68 -7.04
CA ARG A 91 -1.27 16.28 -7.23
C ARG A 91 -1.71 17.16 -6.06
N SER A 92 -1.32 16.79 -4.84
CA SER A 92 -1.74 17.50 -3.62
C SER A 92 -0.78 18.61 -3.19
N SER A 93 0.35 18.75 -3.87
CA SER A 93 1.35 19.79 -3.65
C SER A 93 1.15 20.97 -4.60
N ARG A 94 1.77 22.12 -4.30
CA ARG A 94 1.87 23.19 -5.29
C ARG A 94 2.67 22.65 -6.47
N SER A 95 2.11 22.77 -7.68
CA SER A 95 2.80 22.32 -8.89
C SER A 95 4.15 23.03 -8.99
N PRO A 96 5.28 22.31 -9.01
CA PRO A 96 6.56 22.93 -9.29
C PRO A 96 6.49 23.59 -10.68
N ARG A 97 7.03 24.80 -10.82
CA ARG A 97 6.98 25.55 -12.09
C ARG A 97 7.66 24.81 -13.26
N TRP A 98 8.57 23.88 -12.95
CA TRP A 98 9.31 23.08 -13.92
C TRP A 98 8.59 21.79 -14.35
N MET A 99 7.44 21.45 -13.75
CA MET A 99 6.73 20.22 -14.08
C MET A 99 5.91 20.40 -15.38
N PRO A 100 6.22 19.67 -16.46
CA PRO A 100 5.57 19.87 -17.77
C PRO A 100 4.15 19.30 -17.83
N VAL A 101 3.76 18.48 -16.86
CA VAL A 101 2.48 17.77 -16.86
C VAL A 101 1.42 18.56 -16.09
N PRO A 102 0.28 18.88 -16.70
CA PRO A 102 -0.83 19.54 -16.01
C PRO A 102 -1.39 18.71 -14.84
N GLN A 103 -1.82 19.39 -13.78
CA GLN A 103 -2.37 18.76 -12.57
C GLN A 103 -3.59 17.86 -12.83
N HIS A 104 -4.42 18.20 -13.82
CA HIS A 104 -5.58 17.37 -14.19
C HIS A 104 -5.17 16.03 -14.80
N THR A 105 -4.04 15.99 -15.53
CA THR A 105 -3.47 14.77 -16.12
C THR A 105 -2.89 13.88 -15.02
N ILE A 106 -2.15 14.48 -14.07
CA ILE A 106 -1.63 13.75 -12.89
C ILE A 106 -2.79 13.15 -12.10
N GLU A 107 -3.89 13.89 -11.92
CA GLU A 107 -5.08 13.36 -11.24
C GLU A 107 -5.68 12.17 -12.00
N LYS A 108 -5.79 12.25 -13.34
CA LYS A 108 -6.30 11.15 -14.17
C LYS A 108 -5.41 9.91 -14.06
N TRP A 109 -4.09 10.07 -14.12
CA TRP A 109 -3.14 8.97 -13.94
C TRP A 109 -3.25 8.38 -12.54
N HIS A 110 -3.24 9.20 -11.49
CA HIS A 110 -3.39 8.76 -10.10
C HIS A 110 -4.65 7.88 -9.90
N ARG A 111 -5.80 8.27 -10.47
CA ARG A 111 -7.04 7.47 -10.37
C ARG A 111 -6.93 6.15 -11.12
N ALA A 112 -6.40 6.16 -12.34
CA ALA A 112 -6.22 4.95 -13.14
C ALA A 112 -5.24 3.97 -12.46
N THR A 113 -4.05 4.44 -12.11
CA THR A 113 -3.01 3.66 -11.44
C THR A 113 -3.48 3.14 -10.07
N SER A 114 -4.29 3.90 -9.33
CA SER A 114 -4.90 3.41 -8.07
C SER A 114 -5.84 2.23 -8.28
N LEU A 115 -6.70 2.26 -9.30
CA LEU A 115 -7.57 1.12 -9.63
C LEU A 115 -6.76 -0.11 -10.04
N THR A 116 -5.74 0.09 -10.88
CA THR A 116 -4.81 -0.98 -11.27
C THR A 116 -4.09 -1.55 -10.06
N THR A 117 -3.62 -0.71 -9.13
CA THR A 117 -2.96 -1.14 -7.88
C THR A 117 -3.87 -2.06 -7.07
N ILE A 118 -5.13 -1.67 -6.85
CA ILE A 118 -6.11 -2.51 -6.13
C ILE A 118 -6.33 -3.84 -6.86
N GLY A 119 -6.42 -3.81 -8.19
CA GLY A 119 -6.52 -5.01 -9.02
C GLY A 119 -5.31 -5.93 -8.87
N LEU A 120 -4.09 -5.40 -8.95
CA LEU A 120 -2.84 -6.14 -8.78
C LEU A 120 -2.76 -6.76 -7.38
N MET A 121 -3.10 -6.01 -6.33
CA MET A 121 -3.12 -6.53 -4.95
C MET A 121 -4.12 -7.68 -4.79
N PHE A 122 -5.30 -7.57 -5.41
CA PHE A 122 -6.30 -8.63 -5.37
C PHE A 122 -5.83 -9.87 -6.14
N VAL A 123 -5.28 -9.70 -7.35
CA VAL A 123 -4.79 -10.81 -8.18
C VAL A 123 -3.56 -11.47 -7.55
N HIS A 124 -2.70 -10.71 -6.88
CA HIS A 124 -1.61 -11.23 -6.04
C HIS A 124 -2.15 -12.23 -4.99
N ALA A 125 -3.15 -11.81 -4.20
CA ALA A 125 -3.79 -12.70 -3.23
C ALA A 125 -4.51 -13.88 -3.90
N ALA A 126 -5.15 -13.68 -5.04
CA ALA A 126 -5.85 -14.73 -5.78
C ALA A 126 -4.90 -15.82 -6.29
N TRP A 127 -3.69 -15.46 -6.74
CA TRP A 127 -2.68 -16.45 -7.13
C TRP A 127 -2.13 -17.23 -5.94
N LEU A 128 -1.95 -16.59 -4.78
CA LEU A 128 -1.60 -17.31 -3.55
C LEU A 128 -2.69 -18.30 -3.15
N PHE A 129 -3.95 -17.87 -3.24
CA PHE A 129 -5.10 -18.74 -3.00
C PHE A 129 -5.11 -19.93 -3.96
N ALA A 130 -4.90 -19.70 -5.27
CA ALA A 130 -4.84 -20.77 -6.26
C ALA A 130 -3.71 -21.77 -5.97
N GLU A 131 -2.54 -21.27 -5.55
CA GLU A 131 -1.41 -22.11 -5.13
C GLU A 131 -1.77 -22.98 -3.91
N PHE A 132 -2.45 -22.44 -2.91
CA PHE A 132 -2.90 -23.25 -1.76
C PHE A 132 -4.01 -24.24 -2.12
N VAL A 133 -4.92 -23.90 -3.05
CA VAL A 133 -5.90 -24.88 -3.56
C VAL A 133 -5.18 -26.05 -4.22
N ARG A 134 -4.18 -25.76 -5.07
CA ARG A 134 -3.33 -26.78 -5.70
C ARG A 134 -2.65 -27.64 -4.65
N ASP A 135 -2.00 -27.02 -3.67
CA ASP A 135 -1.25 -27.72 -2.63
C ASP A 135 -2.14 -28.63 -1.77
N TYR A 136 -3.26 -28.12 -1.25
CA TYR A 136 -4.17 -28.93 -0.46
C TYR A 136 -4.89 -30.01 -1.26
N SER A 137 -5.08 -29.84 -2.57
CA SER A 137 -5.70 -30.87 -3.41
C SER A 137 -4.88 -32.17 -3.48
N ALA A 138 -3.60 -32.14 -3.12
CA ALA A 138 -2.78 -33.34 -3.00
C ALA A 138 -3.17 -34.21 -1.79
N THR A 139 -3.83 -33.66 -0.77
CA THR A 139 -4.12 -34.34 0.50
C THR A 139 -5.58 -34.28 0.96
N ALA A 140 -6.43 -33.48 0.30
CA ALA A 140 -7.81 -33.27 0.68
C ALA A 140 -8.75 -33.18 -0.54
N GLY A 141 -10.05 -33.37 -0.31
CA GLY A 141 -11.07 -33.21 -1.35
C GLY A 141 -11.26 -31.74 -1.75
N THR A 142 -11.76 -31.49 -2.97
CA THR A 142 -11.88 -30.13 -3.55
C THR A 142 -12.55 -29.10 -2.63
N PRO A 143 -13.70 -29.36 -1.98
CA PRO A 143 -14.34 -28.37 -1.11
C PRO A 143 -13.48 -28.00 0.10
N GLU A 144 -12.79 -28.98 0.67
CA GLU A 144 -11.91 -28.79 1.81
C GLU A 144 -10.65 -28.01 1.42
N SER A 145 -10.03 -28.33 0.29
CA SER A 145 -8.88 -27.61 -0.26
C SER A 145 -9.20 -26.14 -0.51
N VAL A 146 -10.36 -25.85 -1.11
CA VAL A 146 -10.84 -24.48 -1.34
C VAL A 146 -11.06 -23.74 -0.02
N TRP A 147 -11.69 -24.38 0.96
CA TRP A 147 -11.95 -23.75 2.26
C TRP A 147 -10.66 -23.46 3.03
N ARG A 148 -9.75 -24.44 3.12
CA ARG A 148 -8.44 -24.26 3.78
C ARG A 148 -7.63 -23.16 3.10
N ALA A 149 -7.57 -23.15 1.77
CA ALA A 149 -6.89 -22.10 1.01
C ALA A 149 -7.52 -20.72 1.24
N PHE A 150 -8.84 -20.64 1.33
CA PHE A 150 -9.54 -19.38 1.64
C PHE A 150 -9.18 -18.87 3.04
N VAL A 151 -9.18 -19.75 4.04
CA VAL A 151 -8.81 -19.40 5.41
C VAL A 151 -7.37 -18.89 5.46
N ASP A 152 -6.43 -19.62 4.86
CA ASP A 152 -5.01 -19.28 4.91
C ASP A 152 -4.66 -18.03 4.08
N THR A 153 -5.46 -17.69 3.06
CA THR A 153 -5.20 -16.54 2.20
C THR A 153 -5.98 -15.28 2.58
N PHE A 154 -7.25 -15.40 2.96
CA PHE A 154 -8.18 -14.27 3.08
C PHE A 154 -8.69 -14.00 4.50
N VAL A 155 -8.54 -14.94 5.44
CA VAL A 155 -8.98 -14.70 6.82
C VAL A 155 -7.85 -13.99 7.59
N PRO A 156 -8.07 -12.76 8.09
CA PRO A 156 -7.03 -12.03 8.80
C PRO A 156 -6.49 -12.83 9.98
N SER A 157 -5.17 -12.93 10.06
CA SER A 157 -4.44 -13.63 11.12
C SER A 157 -4.61 -15.16 11.17
N ALA A 158 -5.27 -15.80 10.20
CA ALA A 158 -5.45 -17.25 10.18
C ALA A 158 -4.19 -18.03 9.79
N TYR A 159 -3.38 -17.50 8.85
CA TYR A 159 -2.19 -18.19 8.35
C TYR A 159 -1.28 -18.71 9.49
N PRO A 160 -0.91 -20.01 9.49
CA PRO A 160 -0.43 -20.67 10.69
C PRO A 160 1.09 -20.72 10.83
N SER A 161 1.89 -20.34 9.82
CA SER A 161 3.32 -20.67 9.82
C SER A 161 4.27 -19.46 9.66
N GLY A 162 5.48 -19.64 10.21
CA GLY A 162 6.64 -18.76 10.02
C GLY A 162 6.38 -17.26 10.21
N THR A 163 7.08 -16.46 9.41
CA THR A 163 6.87 -15.01 9.29
C THR A 163 5.58 -14.64 8.58
N GLY A 164 5.00 -15.58 7.82
CA GLY A 164 3.72 -15.42 7.13
C GLY A 164 2.58 -15.08 8.08
N LYS A 165 2.62 -15.62 9.31
CA LYS A 165 1.68 -15.29 10.41
C LYS A 165 1.37 -13.80 10.55
N VAL A 166 2.40 -12.96 10.44
CA VAL A 166 2.30 -11.52 10.63
C VAL A 166 2.26 -10.83 9.27
N ALA A 167 3.09 -11.26 8.32
CA ALA A 167 3.20 -10.54 7.07
C ALA A 167 1.96 -10.70 6.18
N ILE A 168 1.40 -11.91 6.03
CA ILE A 168 0.14 -12.10 5.29
C ILE A 168 -0.98 -11.33 5.97
N PHE A 169 -1.01 -11.28 7.31
CA PHE A 169 -1.98 -10.47 8.03
C PHE A 169 -1.86 -8.97 7.70
N ILE A 170 -0.65 -8.41 7.70
CA ILE A 170 -0.40 -7.02 7.28
C ILE A 170 -0.82 -6.78 5.83
N GLY A 171 -0.50 -7.71 4.92
CA GLY A 171 -0.90 -7.65 3.51
C GLY A 171 -2.42 -7.65 3.32
N LEU A 172 -3.14 -8.47 4.08
CA LEU A 172 -4.60 -8.49 4.12
C LEU A 172 -5.18 -7.18 4.62
N LEU A 173 -4.62 -6.59 5.69
CA LEU A 173 -5.04 -5.27 6.14
C LEU A 173 -4.82 -4.20 5.05
N ALA A 174 -3.69 -4.25 4.34
CA ALA A 174 -3.44 -3.35 3.23
C ALA A 174 -4.51 -3.51 2.13
N LEU A 175 -4.79 -4.74 1.67
CA LEU A 175 -5.82 -5.03 0.67
C LEU A 175 -7.22 -4.57 1.13
N TYR A 176 -7.61 -4.93 2.36
CA TYR A 176 -8.92 -4.62 2.91
C TYR A 176 -9.13 -3.14 3.21
N LEU A 177 -8.06 -2.37 3.45
CA LEU A 177 -8.13 -0.91 3.55
C LEU A 177 -8.10 -0.25 2.17
N ALA A 178 -7.33 -0.78 1.21
CA ALA A 178 -7.19 -0.23 -0.14
C ALA A 178 -8.53 -0.16 -0.88
N ILE A 179 -9.35 -1.21 -0.80
CA ILE A 179 -10.64 -1.29 -1.47
C ILE A 179 -11.59 -0.15 -1.02
N PRO A 180 -11.99 -0.05 0.26
CA PRO A 180 -12.91 0.99 0.70
C PRO A 180 -12.31 2.40 0.59
N LEU A 181 -11.02 2.60 0.92
CA LEU A 181 -10.40 3.93 0.86
C LEU A 181 -10.19 4.42 -0.58
N GLY A 182 -9.85 3.52 -1.51
CA GLY A 182 -9.74 3.82 -2.93
C GLY A 182 -11.09 4.13 -3.56
N LEU A 183 -12.09 3.25 -3.34
CA LEU A 183 -13.43 3.43 -3.91
C LEU A 183 -14.23 4.57 -3.27
N ALA A 184 -13.83 5.05 -2.09
CA ALA A 184 -14.44 6.22 -1.44
C ALA A 184 -14.40 7.49 -2.31
N PHE A 185 -13.49 7.58 -3.29
CA PHE A 185 -13.48 8.65 -4.29
C PHE A 185 -14.80 8.76 -5.07
N TYR A 186 -15.39 7.64 -5.44
CA TYR A 186 -16.66 7.59 -6.18
C TYR A 186 -17.86 7.93 -5.29
N SER A 187 -17.68 7.84 -3.97
CA SER A 187 -18.67 8.26 -2.96
C SER A 187 -18.42 9.68 -2.42
N ARG A 188 -17.45 10.44 -2.97
CA ARG A 188 -17.00 11.73 -2.39
C ARG A 188 -18.10 12.79 -2.31
N ARG A 189 -19.06 12.78 -3.24
CA ARG A 189 -20.20 13.71 -3.24
C ARG A 189 -21.15 13.47 -2.05
N TRP A 190 -21.24 12.22 -1.61
CA TRP A 190 -22.01 11.82 -0.44
C TRP A 190 -21.21 11.99 0.86
N LEU A 191 -19.96 11.52 0.90
CA LEU A 191 -19.06 11.63 2.06
C LEU A 191 -18.71 13.07 2.43
N ARG A 192 -18.96 14.04 1.53
CA ARG A 192 -18.53 15.44 1.59
C ARG A 192 -17.01 15.61 1.43
N PRO A 193 -16.52 16.71 0.83
CA PRO A 193 -15.11 16.85 0.48
C PRO A 193 -14.13 16.79 1.65
N ALA A 194 -14.51 17.29 2.83
CA ALA A 194 -13.61 17.36 3.98
C ALA A 194 -13.38 16.00 4.64
N VAL A 195 -14.42 15.17 4.77
CA VAL A 195 -14.32 13.80 5.28
C VAL A 195 -13.59 12.92 4.27
N TRP A 196 -13.93 13.04 2.98
CA TRP A 196 -13.22 12.33 1.92
C TRP A 196 -11.71 12.62 1.97
N ARG A 197 -11.28 13.88 2.15
CA ARG A 197 -9.85 14.20 2.27
C ARG A 197 -9.18 13.54 3.48
N ALA A 198 -9.88 13.46 4.62
CA ALA A 198 -9.34 12.82 5.81
C ALA A 198 -9.17 11.30 5.60
N LEU A 199 -10.19 10.64 5.03
CA LEU A 199 -10.13 9.21 4.67
C LEU A 199 -9.08 8.94 3.59
N HIS A 200 -9.04 9.75 2.54
CA HIS A 200 -8.08 9.55 1.47
C HIS A 200 -6.64 9.79 1.94
N ALA A 201 -6.40 10.74 2.86
CA ALA A 201 -5.07 10.95 3.43
C ALA A 201 -4.57 9.72 4.20
N SER A 202 -5.44 8.87 4.75
CA SER A 202 -5.04 7.65 5.42
C SER A 202 -4.59 6.54 4.46
N ILE A 203 -4.71 6.71 3.14
CA ILE A 203 -4.22 5.74 2.15
C ILE A 203 -2.70 5.54 2.24
N ILE A 204 -1.96 6.52 2.78
CA ILE A 204 -0.51 6.36 3.00
C ILE A 204 -0.19 5.19 3.93
N VAL A 205 -1.10 4.85 4.85
CA VAL A 205 -0.96 3.67 5.73
C VAL A 205 -1.05 2.38 4.91
N VAL A 206 -1.92 2.31 3.89
CA VAL A 206 -1.99 1.16 2.99
C VAL A 206 -0.66 0.92 2.30
N TYR A 207 -0.02 1.99 1.80
CA TYR A 207 1.29 1.92 1.18
C TYR A 207 2.36 1.47 2.19
N ALA A 208 2.38 2.06 3.39
CA ALA A 208 3.31 1.66 4.44
C ALA A 208 3.17 0.18 4.84
N LEU A 209 1.93 -0.31 4.99
CA LEU A 209 1.63 -1.72 5.25
C LEU A 209 2.09 -2.60 4.07
N SER A 210 1.94 -2.14 2.83
CA SER A 210 2.39 -2.89 1.64
C SER A 210 3.91 -3.03 1.61
N VAL A 211 4.66 -1.93 1.83
CA VAL A 211 6.13 -1.97 1.94
C VAL A 211 6.55 -2.90 3.09
N TRP A 212 5.89 -2.78 4.25
CA TRP A 212 6.22 -3.60 5.41
C TRP A 212 5.94 -5.08 5.19
N HIS A 213 4.80 -5.42 4.57
CA HIS A 213 4.47 -6.78 4.13
C HIS A 213 5.58 -7.35 3.23
N THR A 214 6.02 -6.58 2.23
CA THR A 214 7.09 -6.99 1.33
C THR A 214 8.41 -7.18 2.07
N LEU A 215 8.81 -6.27 2.96
CA LEU A 215 10.07 -6.39 3.70
C LEU A 215 10.08 -7.53 4.71
N LEU A 216 8.92 -8.00 5.19
CA LEU A 216 8.78 -9.13 6.11
C LEU A 216 8.68 -10.49 5.41
N TYR A 217 8.09 -10.55 4.21
CA TYR A 217 7.73 -11.82 3.54
C TYR A 217 8.27 -11.98 2.12
N GLY A 218 8.73 -10.90 1.49
CA GLY A 218 9.40 -10.96 0.21
C GLY A 218 10.70 -11.73 0.38
N THR A 219 10.71 -12.99 -0.01
CA THR A 219 11.89 -13.87 0.10
C THR A 219 13.06 -13.34 -0.73
N ASN A 220 12.79 -12.55 -1.77
CA ASN A 220 13.80 -11.82 -2.55
C ASN A 220 14.42 -10.61 -1.83
N VAL A 221 13.87 -10.19 -0.69
CA VAL A 221 14.38 -9.10 0.18
C VAL A 221 14.59 -9.58 1.63
N TRP A 222 14.74 -10.89 1.80
CA TRP A 222 14.88 -11.53 3.12
C TRP A 222 16.27 -11.34 3.72
N TYR A 223 17.28 -11.42 2.87
CA TYR A 223 18.68 -11.15 3.23
C TYR A 223 19.04 -9.70 2.91
N GLU A 224 20.13 -9.24 3.52
CA GLU A 224 20.79 -8.01 3.08
C GLU A 224 21.15 -8.15 1.58
N GLY A 225 20.94 -7.07 0.82
CA GLY A 225 21.23 -7.11 -0.61
C GLY A 225 20.69 -5.94 -1.39
N SER A 226 21.23 -5.75 -2.59
CA SER A 226 20.95 -4.62 -3.47
C SER A 226 19.46 -4.39 -3.73
N PHE A 227 18.66 -5.47 -3.83
CA PHE A 227 17.23 -5.35 -4.08
C PHE A 227 16.45 -4.83 -2.86
N ARG A 228 16.81 -5.26 -1.65
CA ARG A 228 16.22 -4.73 -0.41
C ARG A 228 16.62 -3.27 -0.21
N THR A 229 17.89 -2.95 -0.48
CA THR A 229 18.41 -1.59 -0.45
C THR A 229 17.70 -0.69 -1.48
N LEU A 230 17.38 -1.23 -2.67
CA LEU A 230 16.58 -0.54 -3.67
C LEU A 230 15.17 -0.23 -3.14
N VAL A 231 14.48 -1.21 -2.54
CA VAL A 231 13.16 -1.00 -1.94
C VAL A 231 13.20 0.11 -0.88
N TRP A 232 14.23 0.16 -0.04
CA TRP A 232 14.42 1.26 0.92
C TRP A 232 14.70 2.60 0.24
N SER A 233 15.58 2.61 -0.77
CA SER A 233 15.94 3.82 -1.51
C SER A 233 14.73 4.44 -2.22
N MET A 234 13.81 3.61 -2.72
CA MET A 234 12.56 4.07 -3.32
C MET A 234 11.66 4.83 -2.35
N GLN A 235 11.90 4.77 -1.04
CA GLN A 235 11.14 5.56 -0.07
C GLN A 235 11.61 7.04 -0.02
N LEU A 236 12.82 7.34 -0.50
CA LEU A 236 13.39 8.69 -0.48
C LEU A 236 12.57 9.69 -1.31
N PRO A 237 12.13 9.41 -2.55
CA PRO A 237 11.26 10.33 -3.29
C PRO A 237 9.94 10.63 -2.58
N ILE A 238 9.33 9.64 -1.94
CA ILE A 238 8.08 9.82 -1.18
C ILE A 238 8.34 10.72 0.03
N ALA A 239 9.38 10.44 0.81
CA ALA A 239 9.76 11.24 1.97
C ALA A 239 10.09 12.68 1.59
N ALA A 240 10.84 12.88 0.50
CA ALA A 240 11.16 14.21 -0.03
C ALA A 240 9.90 14.99 -0.45
N LEU A 241 8.93 14.34 -1.12
CA LEU A 241 7.66 14.96 -1.49
C LEU A 241 6.80 15.31 -0.27
N VAL A 242 6.78 14.46 0.76
CA VAL A 242 6.12 14.77 2.04
C VAL A 242 6.78 15.98 2.70
N LEU A 243 8.11 16.03 2.74
CA LEU A 243 8.86 17.15 3.31
C LEU A 243 8.59 18.45 2.53
N TYR A 244 8.63 18.38 1.20
CA TYR A 244 8.28 19.50 0.32
C TYR A 244 6.86 20.01 0.60
N ARG A 245 5.91 19.10 0.78
CA ARG A 245 4.52 19.45 1.10
C ARG A 245 4.40 20.12 2.46
N LEU A 246 5.07 19.59 3.49
CA LEU A 246 5.11 20.21 4.82
C LEU A 246 5.74 21.60 4.75
N ALA A 247 6.81 21.77 3.96
CA ALA A 247 7.49 23.04 3.76
C ALA A 247 6.60 24.11 3.11
N ASN A 248 5.72 23.71 2.18
CA ASN A 248 4.96 24.61 1.31
C ASN A 248 3.47 24.78 1.67
N LEU A 249 3.07 24.43 2.90
CA LEU A 249 1.70 24.64 3.38
C LEU A 249 1.32 26.14 3.39
N PRO A 250 0.13 26.54 2.87
CA PRO A 250 -0.30 27.93 2.84
C PRO A 250 -0.30 28.57 4.24
N LEU A 251 0.11 29.85 4.33
CA LEU A 251 0.10 30.64 5.58
C LEU A 251 -1.30 30.66 6.24
N SER A 252 -2.38 30.61 5.45
CA SER A 252 -3.76 30.52 5.97
C SER A 252 -4.06 29.25 6.77
N ARG A 253 -3.27 28.19 6.62
CA ARG A 253 -3.33 26.98 7.44
C ARG A 253 -2.38 27.02 8.64
N GLN A 254 -1.54 28.05 8.77
CA GLN A 254 -0.57 28.22 9.85
C GLN A 254 -1.12 29.10 10.99
N ARG A 255 -2.44 29.06 11.21
CA ARG A 255 -3.13 29.99 12.14
C ARG A 255 -2.85 29.73 13.63
N THR A 256 -2.31 28.57 14.01
CA THR A 256 -2.13 28.20 15.43
C THR A 256 -0.73 27.65 15.71
N ARG A 257 -0.20 27.96 16.92
CA ARG A 257 1.08 27.43 17.42
C ARG A 257 1.14 25.90 17.37
N ALA A 258 0.02 25.24 17.68
CA ALA A 258 -0.10 23.78 17.58
C ALA A 258 0.13 23.25 16.15
N THR A 259 -0.30 23.98 15.12
CA THR A 259 -0.09 23.57 13.73
C THR A 259 1.37 23.73 13.30
N VAL A 260 2.04 24.77 13.78
CA VAL A 260 3.49 24.98 13.56
C VAL A 260 4.30 23.91 14.27
N ALA A 261 4.01 23.64 15.56
CA ALA A 261 4.68 22.59 16.33
C ALA A 261 4.50 21.21 15.67
N PHE A 262 3.26 20.85 15.29
CA PHE A 262 2.99 19.60 14.59
C PHE A 262 3.78 19.48 13.28
N ARG A 263 3.87 20.57 12.50
CA ARG A 263 4.66 20.59 11.27
C ARG A 263 6.14 20.39 11.53
N LEU A 264 6.71 21.03 12.54
CA LEU A 264 8.13 20.88 12.90
C LEU A 264 8.41 19.44 13.32
N VAL A 265 7.60 18.89 14.21
CA VAL A 265 7.73 17.49 14.65
C VAL A 265 7.61 16.52 13.46
N ALA A 266 6.61 16.71 12.59
CA ALA A 266 6.45 15.89 11.39
C ALA A 266 7.63 16.04 10.42
N GLY A 267 8.16 17.26 10.26
CA GLY A 267 9.32 17.54 9.42
C GLY A 267 10.59 16.87 9.94
N LEU A 268 10.85 16.98 11.25
CA LEU A 268 11.97 16.31 11.91
C LEU A 268 11.85 14.79 11.82
N PHE A 269 10.65 14.24 11.98
CA PHE A 269 10.41 12.81 11.80
C PHE A 269 10.73 12.34 10.38
N VAL A 270 10.28 13.08 9.36
CA VAL A 270 10.56 12.76 7.95
C VAL A 270 12.05 12.90 7.63
N LEU A 271 12.73 13.92 8.17
CA LEU A 271 14.17 14.09 8.02
C LEU A 271 14.96 12.96 8.70
N GLY A 272 14.57 12.57 9.91
CA GLY A 272 15.15 11.42 10.61
C GLY A 272 14.95 10.12 9.83
N PHE A 273 13.76 9.91 9.25
CA PHE A 273 13.48 8.76 8.39
C PHE A 273 14.36 8.73 7.14
N ILE A 274 14.55 9.89 6.47
CA ILE A 274 15.49 10.02 5.35
C ILE A 274 16.91 9.67 5.78
N ALA A 275 17.36 10.22 6.90
CA ALA A 275 18.71 9.96 7.42
C ALA A 275 18.94 8.48 7.73
N VAL A 276 17.95 7.80 8.33
CA VAL A 276 18.01 6.35 8.59
C VAL A 276 18.10 5.56 7.28
N ILE A 277 17.31 5.89 6.26
CA ILE A 277 17.41 5.22 4.96
C ILE A 277 18.78 5.46 4.33
N CYS A 278 19.26 6.71 4.31
CA CYS A 278 20.58 7.01 3.77
C CYS A 278 21.69 6.24 4.52
N ALA A 279 21.63 6.17 5.85
CA ALA A 279 22.56 5.40 6.65
C ALA A 279 22.50 3.89 6.32
N ALA A 280 21.31 3.33 6.15
CA ALA A 280 21.12 1.93 5.75
C ALA A 280 21.67 1.65 4.35
N VAL A 281 21.43 2.55 3.39
CA VAL A 281 21.90 2.42 2.00
C VAL A 281 23.43 2.54 1.92
N ILE A 282 24.02 3.47 2.66
CA ILE A 282 25.48 3.70 2.67
C ILE A 282 26.20 2.56 3.40
N SER A 283 25.65 2.08 4.52
CA SER A 283 26.27 1.01 5.30
C SER A 283 26.08 -0.38 4.71
N GLY A 284 25.07 -0.57 3.84
CA GLY A 284 24.64 -1.88 3.37
C GLY A 284 23.82 -2.68 4.40
N HIS A 285 23.69 -2.18 5.63
CA HIS A 285 22.90 -2.78 6.70
C HIS A 285 21.47 -2.27 6.68
N ASP A 286 20.68 -2.85 5.79
CA ASP A 286 19.29 -2.45 5.52
C ASP A 286 18.23 -3.26 6.32
N GLY A 287 18.70 -3.92 7.39
CA GLY A 287 17.91 -4.74 8.30
C GLY A 287 17.47 -6.07 7.70
N GLY A 288 18.10 -6.51 6.61
CA GLY A 288 17.98 -7.88 6.11
C GLY A 288 18.66 -8.88 7.06
N ARG A 289 18.40 -10.17 6.88
CA ARG A 289 19.14 -11.21 7.61
C ARG A 289 20.53 -11.39 6.99
N THR A 290 21.51 -11.74 7.82
CA THR A 290 22.81 -12.22 7.35
C THR A 290 22.73 -13.73 7.14
N ALA A 291 23.21 -14.24 6.00
CA ALA A 291 23.19 -15.67 5.71
C ALA A 291 24.04 -16.44 6.74
N GLY A 292 23.52 -17.58 7.22
CA GLY A 292 24.22 -18.42 8.20
C GLY A 292 24.17 -17.91 9.66
N VAL A 293 23.58 -16.75 9.92
CA VAL A 293 23.43 -16.19 11.28
C VAL A 293 22.00 -16.39 11.77
N SER A 294 21.85 -16.88 13.01
CA SER A 294 20.54 -16.98 13.66
C SER A 294 19.95 -15.58 13.84
N GLY A 295 18.91 -15.27 13.08
CA GLY A 295 18.23 -13.98 13.18
C GLY A 295 17.49 -13.82 14.51
N LEU A 296 17.33 -12.57 14.96
CA LEU A 296 16.38 -12.24 16.01
C LEU A 296 14.98 -12.66 15.54
N GLY A 297 14.18 -13.23 16.46
CA GLY A 297 12.81 -13.66 16.18
C GLY A 297 11.91 -12.50 15.70
N LEU A 298 10.65 -12.79 15.39
CA LEU A 298 9.69 -11.73 15.06
C LEU A 298 9.47 -10.85 16.29
N ASN A 299 9.96 -9.61 16.24
CA ASN A 299 9.72 -8.60 17.29
C ASN A 299 8.28 -8.03 17.25
N VAL A 300 7.46 -8.47 16.29
CA VAL A 300 6.10 -7.99 16.04
C VAL A 300 5.17 -9.19 16.04
N THR A 301 4.13 -9.15 16.87
CA THR A 301 3.13 -10.22 17.00
C THR A 301 1.81 -9.84 16.31
N LYS A 302 0.93 -10.84 16.11
CA LYS A 302 -0.46 -10.62 15.63
C LYS A 302 -1.21 -9.62 16.52
N ALA A 303 -1.00 -9.67 17.83
CA ALA A 303 -1.62 -8.74 18.78
C ALA A 303 -1.15 -7.30 18.56
N ASN A 304 0.14 -7.08 18.29
CA ASN A 304 0.64 -5.74 17.98
C ASN A 304 -0.02 -5.16 16.72
N VAL A 305 -0.21 -5.98 15.68
CA VAL A 305 -0.87 -5.56 14.44
C VAL A 305 -2.34 -5.22 14.68
N TRP A 306 -3.07 -6.03 15.48
CA TRP A 306 -4.45 -5.72 15.86
C TRP A 306 -4.57 -4.41 16.65
N TRP A 307 -3.72 -4.20 17.66
CA TRP A 307 -3.71 -2.95 18.42
C TRP A 307 -3.35 -1.74 17.56
N GLY A 308 -2.40 -1.90 16.63
CA GLY A 308 -2.07 -0.88 15.64
C GLY A 308 -3.27 -0.52 14.75
N LEU A 309 -4.04 -1.51 14.30
CA LEU A 309 -5.27 -1.29 13.54
C LEU A 309 -6.32 -0.54 14.36
N VAL A 310 -6.57 -0.94 15.60
CA VAL A 310 -7.52 -0.25 16.49
C VAL A 310 -7.11 1.21 16.68
N ALA A 311 -5.85 1.47 17.02
CA ALA A 311 -5.33 2.82 17.18
C ALA A 311 -5.49 3.66 15.90
N PHE A 312 -5.20 3.07 14.74
CA PHE A 312 -5.41 3.71 13.44
C PHE A 312 -6.89 4.06 13.19
N LEU A 313 -7.81 3.12 13.41
CA LEU A 313 -9.25 3.34 13.22
C LEU A 313 -9.78 4.44 14.15
N VAL A 314 -9.33 4.46 15.40
CA VAL A 314 -9.66 5.53 16.36
C VAL A 314 -9.13 6.88 15.85
N ALA A 315 -7.89 6.96 15.39
CA ALA A 315 -7.32 8.20 14.86
C ALA A 315 -8.08 8.72 13.62
N VAL A 316 -8.51 7.82 12.72
CA VAL A 316 -9.35 8.17 11.56
C VAL A 316 -10.73 8.67 12.03
N ALA A 317 -11.37 7.97 12.97
CA ALA A 317 -12.67 8.36 13.52
C ALA A 317 -12.62 9.74 14.19
N LEU A 318 -11.60 10.01 15.01
CA LEU A 318 -11.36 11.31 15.64
C LEU A 318 -11.12 12.41 14.60
N SER A 319 -10.35 12.13 13.55
CA SER A 319 -10.09 13.06 12.45
C SER A 319 -11.38 13.43 11.72
N VAL A 320 -12.22 12.45 11.40
CA VAL A 320 -13.54 12.66 10.78
C VAL A 320 -14.48 13.42 11.71
N GLY A 321 -14.51 13.07 13.00
CA GLY A 321 -15.31 13.74 14.03
C GLY A 321 -14.95 15.22 14.18
N ARG A 322 -13.66 15.54 14.26
CA ARG A 322 -13.15 16.92 14.33
C ARG A 322 -13.57 17.74 13.11
N VAL A 323 -13.41 17.17 11.91
CA VAL A 323 -13.82 17.83 10.65
C VAL A 323 -15.33 18.12 10.63
N ARG A 324 -16.14 17.22 11.18
CA ARG A 324 -17.60 17.44 11.30
C ARG A 324 -17.94 18.51 12.32
N ARG A 325 -17.28 18.55 13.49
CA ARG A 325 -17.50 19.56 14.55
C ARG A 325 -17.16 20.98 14.10
N LEU A 326 -15.95 21.20 13.57
CA LEU A 326 -15.50 22.53 13.11
C LEU A 326 -16.45 23.17 12.11
N ARG A 327 -17.14 22.34 11.30
CA ARG A 327 -18.14 22.81 10.35
C ARG A 327 -19.49 23.13 10.97
N ARG A 328 -19.90 22.42 12.03
CA ARG A 328 -21.14 22.74 12.75
C ARG A 328 -20.99 24.10 13.41
N THR A 329 -19.88 24.35 14.11
CA THR A 329 -19.57 25.64 14.73
C THR A 329 -19.55 26.78 13.71
N ALA A 330 -18.91 26.57 12.54
CA ALA A 330 -18.91 27.56 11.47
C ALA A 330 -20.30 27.79 10.83
N ALA A 331 -21.22 26.82 10.90
CA ALA A 331 -22.57 26.96 10.37
C ALA A 331 -23.55 27.57 11.39
N THR A 332 -23.29 27.42 12.69
CA THR A 332 -24.12 27.99 13.76
C THR A 332 -23.73 29.40 14.15
N GLY A 333 -22.67 29.98 13.59
CA GLY A 333 -22.26 31.37 13.84
C GLY A 333 -21.78 31.65 15.28
N LEU A 334 -21.77 30.65 16.15
CA LEU A 334 -21.19 30.70 17.49
C LEU A 334 -19.67 30.74 17.34
N VAL A 335 -19.15 31.96 17.22
CA VAL A 335 -17.77 32.26 17.56
C VAL A 335 -17.69 32.10 19.07
N ASP A 336 -17.03 31.05 19.55
CA ASP A 336 -16.61 31.01 20.95
C ASP A 336 -15.72 32.25 21.19
N PRO A 337 -15.98 33.04 22.25
CA PRO A 337 -15.18 34.22 22.59
C PRO A 337 -13.70 33.91 22.84
#